data_AF-A0A9W9Z2Q6-F1
#
_entry.id   AF-A0A9W9Z2Q6-F1
#
_cell.length_a   1.000
_cell.length_b   1.000
_cell.length_c   1.000
_cell.angle_alpha   90.00
_cell.angle_beta   90.00
_cell.angle_gamma   90.00
#
_symmetry.space_group_name_H-M   'P 1'
#
loop_
_entity.id
_entity.type
_entity.pdbx_description
1 polymer ?
#
loop_
_entity_poly.entity_id
_entity_poly.type
_entity_poly.pdbx_seq_one_letter_code
_entity_poly.pdbx_strand_id
1 'polypeptide(L)'
;MTMKDSYLMGSMVEHFEPLFGNFVEKFLIPDVQKVSGTTEQKICAVGITKLLGDCPKFLETYSKFWVPLLQALIGLFELPEDDTIPDDEHFIEIEDTPGYQTAYSQLAYAGKKERDPFSDTIPDAKIFLAQSLQKLSAAHPGEINTKIKSELHADALGFLQKYLQGAGITLG
;
A
#
# COMPACT_ATOMS: atom_id res chain seq x y z
N MET A 1 -26.53 23.37 -15.14
CA MET A 1 -25.62 22.31 -15.60
C MET A 1 -26.32 21.60 -16.75
N THR A 2 -25.79 21.74 -17.97
CA THR A 2 -26.49 21.35 -19.20
C THR A 2 -26.38 19.83 -19.38
N MET A 3 -27.37 19.19 -20.01
CA MET A 3 -27.40 17.73 -20.23
C MET A 3 -26.11 17.18 -20.90
N LYS A 4 -25.44 18.00 -21.70
CA LYS A 4 -24.17 17.71 -22.37
C LYS A 4 -22.97 17.70 -21.41
N ASP A 5 -22.99 18.52 -20.38
CA ASP A 5 -21.95 18.59 -19.35
C ASP A 5 -22.00 17.34 -18.45
N SER A 6 -23.22 16.87 -18.13
CA SER A 6 -23.41 15.62 -17.38
C SER A 6 -22.95 14.38 -18.16
N TYR A 7 -23.14 14.36 -19.48
CA TYR A 7 -22.71 13.25 -20.33
C TYR A 7 -21.18 13.22 -20.52
N LEU A 8 -20.56 14.39 -20.70
CA LEU A 8 -19.10 14.51 -20.76
C LEU A 8 -18.44 14.07 -19.45
N MET A 9 -19.00 14.44 -18.30
CA MET A 9 -18.48 13.96 -17.03
C MET A 9 -18.67 12.46 -16.83
N GLY A 10 -19.82 11.89 -17.20
CA GLY A 10 -20.04 10.45 -17.18
C GLY A 10 -19.01 9.70 -18.04
N SER A 11 -18.78 10.16 -19.27
CA SER A 11 -17.84 9.54 -20.20
C SER A 11 -16.38 9.64 -19.76
N MET A 12 -15.96 10.74 -19.11
CA MET A 12 -14.62 10.84 -18.52
C MET A 12 -14.47 9.86 -17.35
N VAL A 13 -15.44 9.81 -16.44
CA VAL A 13 -15.40 8.89 -15.29
C VAL A 13 -15.32 7.43 -15.74
N GLU A 14 -16.07 7.03 -16.77
CA GLU A 14 -16.02 5.69 -17.37
C GLU A 14 -14.65 5.33 -17.96
N HIS A 15 -13.90 6.31 -18.48
CA HIS A 15 -12.54 6.08 -18.99
C HIS A 15 -11.49 5.97 -17.87
N PHE A 16 -11.69 6.63 -16.73
CA PHE A 16 -10.73 6.62 -15.62
C PHE A 16 -10.88 5.38 -14.71
N GLU A 17 -12.07 4.78 -14.64
CA GLU A 17 -12.33 3.59 -13.84
C GLU A 17 -11.39 2.40 -14.20
N PRO A 18 -11.17 2.03 -15.48
CA PRO A 18 -10.19 0.99 -15.81
C PRO A 18 -8.73 1.39 -15.55
N LEU A 19 -8.41 2.69 -15.48
CA LEU A 19 -7.04 3.15 -15.22
C LEU A 19 -6.60 2.80 -13.80
N PHE A 20 -7.47 2.95 -12.80
CA PHE A 20 -7.12 2.60 -11.43
C PHE A 20 -6.92 1.08 -11.28
N GLY A 21 -7.77 0.27 -11.91
CA GLY A 21 -7.58 -1.19 -11.92
C GLY A 21 -6.23 -1.60 -12.52
N ASN A 22 -5.86 -1.01 -13.65
CA ASN A 22 -4.54 -1.23 -14.26
C ASN A 22 -3.40 -0.74 -13.37
N PHE A 23 -3.58 0.40 -12.68
CA PHE A 23 -2.58 0.92 -11.75
C PHE A 23 -2.35 -0.05 -10.59
N VAL A 24 -3.43 -0.56 -9.99
CA VAL A 24 -3.36 -1.50 -8.87
C VAL A 24 -2.64 -2.78 -9.28
N GLU A 25 -2.99 -3.31 -10.45
CA GLU A 25 -2.43 -4.56 -10.98
C GLU A 25 -0.96 -4.43 -11.39
N LYS A 26 -0.59 -3.35 -12.08
CA LYS A 26 0.73 -3.21 -12.71
C LYS A 26 1.77 -2.47 -11.88
N PHE A 27 1.34 -1.69 -10.90
CA PHE A 27 2.24 -0.84 -10.12
C PHE A 27 2.03 -1.06 -8.63
N LEU A 28 0.82 -0.83 -8.10
CA LEU A 28 0.62 -0.85 -6.66
C LEU A 28 1.01 -2.19 -6.04
N ILE A 29 0.42 -3.30 -6.49
CA ILE A 29 0.71 -4.64 -5.97
C ILE A 29 2.18 -5.05 -6.14
N PRO A 30 2.79 -4.96 -7.34
CA PRO A 30 4.18 -5.40 -7.52
C PRO A 30 5.20 -4.49 -6.80
N ASP A 31 4.91 -3.19 -6.64
CA ASP A 31 5.87 -2.25 -6.08
C ASP A 31 5.74 -2.08 -4.56
N VAL A 32 4.74 -2.68 -3.88
CA VAL A 32 4.62 -2.60 -2.40
C VAL A 32 5.93 -2.99 -1.72
N GLN A 33 6.60 -4.04 -2.21
CA GLN A 33 7.85 -4.56 -1.63
C GLN A 33 9.07 -3.67 -1.85
N LYS A 34 9.00 -2.73 -2.79
CA LYS A 34 10.09 -1.77 -3.08
C LYS A 34 10.07 -0.56 -2.15
N VAL A 35 9.05 -0.45 -1.28
CA VAL A 35 8.97 0.64 -0.31
C VAL A 35 10.01 0.40 0.78
N SER A 36 11.03 1.24 0.78
CA SER A 36 12.13 1.22 1.73
C SER A 36 12.01 2.35 2.75
N GLY A 37 12.54 2.12 3.95
CA GLY A 37 12.48 3.07 5.06
C GLY A 37 11.31 2.79 6.01
N THR A 38 11.58 2.86 7.32
CA THR A 38 10.61 2.50 8.35
C THR A 38 9.37 3.39 8.33
N THR A 39 9.53 4.68 8.07
CA THR A 39 8.43 5.64 8.04
C THR A 39 7.58 5.43 6.78
N GLU A 40 8.21 5.23 5.64
CA GLU A 40 7.62 5.06 4.32
C GLU A 40 6.82 3.76 4.27
N GLN A 41 7.40 2.67 4.77
CA GLN A 41 6.72 1.38 4.90
C GLN A 41 5.48 1.49 5.79
N LYS A 42 5.58 2.21 6.91
CA LYS A 42 4.44 2.44 7.79
C LYS A 42 3.36 3.28 7.10
N ILE A 43 3.73 4.32 6.37
CA ILE A 43 2.78 5.16 5.61
C ILE A 43 2.08 4.31 4.54
N CYS A 44 2.85 3.55 3.77
CA CYS A 44 2.35 2.64 2.75
C CYS A 44 1.38 1.62 3.36
N ALA A 45 1.78 0.97 4.45
CA ALA A 45 0.96 -0.01 5.15
C ALA A 45 -0.37 0.56 5.65
N VAL A 46 -0.35 1.74 6.26
CA VAL A 46 -1.57 2.43 6.72
C VAL A 46 -2.45 2.83 5.53
N GLY A 47 -1.86 3.32 4.44
CA GLY A 47 -2.57 3.67 3.20
C GLY A 47 -3.27 2.48 2.57
N ILE A 48 -2.57 1.36 2.39
CA ILE A 48 -3.14 0.12 1.84
C ILE A 48 -4.21 -0.44 2.78
N THR A 49 -3.98 -0.43 4.10
CA THR A 49 -4.98 -0.89 5.08
C THR A 49 -6.28 -0.10 4.95
N LYS A 50 -6.20 1.24 4.85
CA LYS A 50 -7.38 2.09 4.64
C LYS A 50 -8.04 1.85 3.28
N LEU A 51 -7.27 1.58 2.24
CA LEU A 51 -7.81 1.22 0.94
C LEU A 51 -8.58 -0.12 1.00
N LEU A 52 -8.10 -1.09 1.76
CA LEU A 52 -8.76 -2.40 1.93
C LEU A 52 -10.00 -2.33 2.84
N GLY A 53 -9.94 -1.57 3.93
CA GLY A 53 -10.96 -1.56 4.98
C GLY A 53 -11.95 -0.39 4.96
N ASP A 54 -11.53 0.77 4.46
CA ASP A 54 -12.32 2.01 4.54
C ASP A 54 -12.82 2.50 3.16
N CYS A 55 -12.53 1.76 2.08
CA CYS A 55 -12.97 2.09 0.72
C CYS A 55 -13.93 1.02 0.16
N PRO A 56 -15.26 1.19 0.31
CA PRO A 56 -16.25 0.22 -0.18
C PRO A 56 -16.13 -0.08 -1.67
N LYS A 57 -15.84 0.94 -2.49
CA LYS A 57 -15.62 0.78 -3.93
C LYS A 57 -14.47 -0.16 -4.27
N PHE A 58 -13.45 -0.26 -3.41
CA PHE A 58 -12.34 -1.18 -3.62
C PHE A 58 -12.78 -2.64 -3.44
N LEU A 59 -13.60 -2.91 -2.43
CA LEU A 59 -14.18 -4.24 -2.20
C LEU A 59 -15.20 -4.61 -3.29
N GLU A 60 -15.99 -3.66 -3.79
CA GLU A 60 -17.04 -3.88 -4.79
C GLU A 60 -16.49 -3.96 -6.22
N THR A 61 -15.92 -2.86 -6.74
CA THR A 61 -15.49 -2.73 -8.14
C THR A 61 -14.16 -3.44 -8.40
N TYR A 62 -13.28 -3.47 -7.40
CA TYR A 62 -11.91 -3.99 -7.53
C TYR A 62 -11.69 -5.27 -6.70
N SER A 63 -12.77 -6.02 -6.45
CA SER A 63 -12.80 -7.22 -5.59
C SER A 63 -11.72 -8.26 -5.93
N LYS A 64 -11.36 -8.38 -7.22
CA LYS A 64 -10.30 -9.28 -7.72
C LYS A 64 -8.90 -8.93 -7.22
N PHE A 65 -8.66 -7.66 -6.87
CA PHE A 65 -7.37 -7.17 -6.39
C PHE A 65 -7.29 -7.10 -4.86
N TRP A 66 -8.42 -7.24 -4.16
CA TRP A 66 -8.48 -7.08 -2.72
C TRP A 66 -7.56 -8.07 -1.98
N VAL A 67 -7.65 -9.37 -2.31
CA VAL A 67 -6.79 -10.39 -1.69
C VAL A 67 -5.33 -10.29 -2.14
N PRO A 68 -5.01 -10.12 -3.45
CA PRO A 68 -3.65 -9.85 -3.89
C PRO A 68 -2.99 -8.65 -3.19
N LEU A 69 -3.73 -7.56 -2.98
CA LEU A 69 -3.21 -6.38 -2.29
C LEU A 69 -3.03 -6.63 -0.78
N LEU A 70 -3.95 -7.36 -0.13
CA LEU A 70 -3.76 -7.82 1.25
C LEU A 70 -2.51 -8.70 1.39
N GLN A 71 -2.28 -9.60 0.43
CA GLN A 71 -1.09 -10.45 0.42
C GLN A 71 0.20 -9.63 0.26
N ALA A 72 0.21 -8.64 -0.65
CA ALA A 72 1.34 -7.74 -0.83
C ALA A 72 1.63 -6.92 0.45
N LEU A 73 0.58 -6.47 1.15
CA LEU A 73 0.72 -5.79 2.44
C LEU A 73 1.31 -6.71 3.53
N ILE A 74 0.92 -7.99 3.58
CA ILE A 74 1.54 -8.96 4.49
C ILE A 74 2.99 -9.22 4.08
N GLY A 75 3.28 -9.23 2.78
CA GLY A 75 4.64 -9.26 2.26
C GLY A 75 5.48 -8.11 2.82
N LEU A 76 4.96 -6.88 2.81
CA LEU A 76 5.63 -5.68 3.35
C LEU A 76 6.04 -5.85 4.81
N PHE A 77 5.33 -6.68 5.56
CA PHE A 77 5.54 -6.88 6.98
C PHE A 77 6.51 -8.02 7.33
N GLU A 78 6.69 -8.99 6.43
CA GLU A 78 7.28 -10.29 6.75
C GLU A 78 8.40 -10.71 5.79
N LEU A 79 8.43 -10.14 4.59
CA LEU A 79 9.45 -10.41 3.58
C LEU A 79 10.49 -9.29 3.56
N PRO A 80 11.74 -9.59 3.14
CA PRO A 80 12.74 -8.55 2.93
C PRO A 80 12.31 -7.57 1.84
N GLU A 81 12.86 -6.35 1.90
CA GLU A 81 12.68 -5.33 0.87
C GLU A 81 13.15 -5.84 -0.51
N ASP A 82 12.43 -5.44 -1.56
CA ASP A 82 12.82 -5.70 -2.94
C ASP A 82 13.73 -4.56 -3.42
N ASP A 83 15.05 -4.80 -3.36
CA ASP A 83 16.08 -3.87 -3.81
C ASP A 83 16.39 -3.99 -5.32
N THR A 84 15.54 -4.65 -6.11
CA THR A 84 15.79 -4.77 -7.56
C THR A 84 15.66 -3.42 -8.26
N ILE A 85 16.76 -2.96 -8.84
CA ILE A 85 16.81 -1.78 -9.70
C ILE A 85 16.43 -2.22 -11.12
N PRO A 86 15.47 -1.55 -11.79
CA PRO A 86 15.19 -1.81 -13.20
C PRO A 86 16.45 -1.56 -14.05
N ASP A 87 16.77 -2.49 -14.96
CA ASP A 87 17.96 -2.41 -15.85
C ASP A 87 18.07 -1.10 -16.65
N ASP A 88 16.96 -0.37 -16.83
CA ASP A 88 16.88 0.87 -17.60
C ASP A 88 17.31 2.14 -16.83
N GLU A 89 17.64 2.06 -15.54
CA GLU A 89 18.22 3.17 -14.76
C GLU A 89 19.76 3.19 -14.79
N HIS A 90 20.35 2.94 -15.95
CA HIS A 90 21.71 3.41 -16.20
C HIS A 90 21.69 4.93 -16.30
N PHE A 91 21.78 5.60 -15.15
CA PHE A 91 22.27 6.97 -15.09
C PHE A 91 23.65 6.95 -15.76
N ILE A 92 23.73 7.44 -16.99
CA ILE A 92 25.02 7.80 -17.59
C ILE A 92 25.51 8.97 -16.73
N GLU A 93 26.38 8.68 -15.77
CA GLU A 93 27.22 9.71 -15.17
C GLU A 93 28.05 10.29 -16.31
N ILE A 94 27.63 11.46 -16.82
CA ILE A 94 28.50 12.27 -17.65
C ILE A 94 29.61 12.70 -16.69
N GLU A 95 30.78 12.08 -16.79
CA GLU A 95 32.00 12.56 -16.15
C GLU A 95 32.21 14.02 -16.58
N ASP A 96 31.83 14.94 -15.71
CA ASP A 96 32.13 16.36 -15.89
C ASP A 96 33.65 16.52 -15.83
N THR A 97 34.19 16.88 -16.99
CA THR A 97 35.46 17.57 -17.25
C THR A 97 36.27 17.95 -15.99
N PRO A 98 37.55 17.54 -15.88
CA PRO A 98 38.33 17.75 -14.67
C PRO A 98 38.64 19.23 -14.46
N GLY A 99 37.87 19.92 -13.63
CA GLY A 99 38.15 21.33 -13.38
C GLY A 99 37.11 22.18 -12.69
N TYR A 100 36.35 21.71 -11.71
CA TYR A 100 35.82 22.60 -10.65
C TYR A 100 35.31 21.76 -9.46
N GLN A 101 36.11 21.67 -8.39
CA GLN A 101 35.63 21.11 -7.12
C GLN A 101 34.80 22.17 -6.40
N THR A 102 33.47 22.13 -6.56
CA THR A 102 32.56 22.85 -5.67
C THR A 102 32.48 22.07 -4.35
N ALA A 103 33.06 22.63 -3.28
CA ALA A 103 32.94 22.05 -1.94
C ALA A 103 31.47 22.09 -1.50
N TYR A 104 30.75 20.99 -1.69
CA TYR A 104 29.40 20.81 -1.20
C TYR A 104 29.46 20.70 0.33
N SER A 105 29.26 21.84 1.01
CA SER A 105 29.10 21.85 2.47
C SER A 105 27.74 21.26 2.81
N GLN A 106 27.66 19.94 3.01
CA GLN A 106 26.52 19.38 3.72
C GLN A 106 26.52 19.98 5.13
N LEU A 107 25.49 20.78 5.41
CA LEU A 107 25.20 21.21 6.77
C LEU A 107 24.89 19.94 7.58
N ALA A 108 25.86 19.51 8.39
CA ALA A 108 25.80 18.35 9.28
C ALA A 108 24.68 18.41 10.35
N TYR A 109 23.75 19.37 10.24
CA TYR A 109 22.68 19.63 11.20
C TYR A 109 21.36 20.09 10.57
N ALA A 110 21.10 19.76 9.29
CA ALA A 110 19.77 19.85 8.67
C ALA A 110 19.06 18.48 8.67
N GLY A 111 19.38 17.61 9.64
CA GLY A 111 18.63 16.40 9.90
C GLY A 111 17.25 16.76 10.44
N LYS A 112 16.30 17.12 9.57
CA LYS A 112 14.88 16.92 9.90
C LYS A 112 14.77 15.43 10.16
N LYS A 113 14.73 15.04 11.43
CA LYS A 113 14.32 13.69 11.84
C LYS A 113 13.00 13.45 11.13
N GLU A 114 13.00 12.55 10.16
CA GLU A 114 11.83 12.20 9.39
C GLU A 114 10.76 11.78 10.40
N ARG A 115 9.74 12.62 10.55
CA ARG A 115 8.75 12.48 11.62
C ARG A 115 7.66 11.58 11.09
N ASP A 116 7.58 10.37 11.63
CA ASP A 116 6.46 9.48 11.39
C ASP A 116 5.12 10.17 11.70
N PRO A 117 4.26 10.41 10.68
CA PRO A 117 2.99 11.10 10.85
C PRO A 117 1.98 10.31 11.69
N PHE A 118 2.23 9.02 11.90
CA PHE A 118 1.37 8.11 12.66
C PHE A 118 1.92 7.72 14.02
N SER A 119 3.06 8.28 14.44
CA SER A 119 3.74 7.95 15.70
C SER A 119 2.83 7.96 16.93
N ASP A 120 1.87 8.89 17.00
CA ASP A 120 0.95 9.02 18.14
C ASP A 120 -0.37 8.23 17.98
N THR A 121 -0.74 7.85 16.75
CA THR A 121 -2.10 7.32 16.45
C THR A 121 -2.10 5.86 16.04
N ILE A 122 -1.06 5.39 15.37
CA ILE A 122 -0.93 4.02 14.89
C ILE A 122 0.45 3.52 15.31
N PRO A 123 0.59 2.96 16.53
CA PRO A 123 1.90 2.50 17.00
C PRO A 123 2.39 1.26 16.23
N ASP A 124 1.47 0.38 15.82
CA ASP A 124 1.77 -0.87 15.12
C ASP A 124 0.84 -1.05 13.90
N ALA A 125 1.44 -1.10 12.71
CA ALA A 125 0.71 -1.23 11.45
C ALA A 125 0.05 -2.61 11.26
N LYS A 126 0.63 -3.69 11.84
CA LYS A 126 0.07 -5.05 11.78
C LYS A 126 -1.19 -5.14 12.64
N ILE A 127 -1.16 -4.52 13.82
CA ILE A 127 -2.34 -4.43 14.69
C ILE A 127 -3.41 -3.52 14.08
N PHE A 128 -3.01 -2.42 13.43
CA PHE A 128 -3.94 -1.55 12.70
C PHE A 128 -4.66 -2.30 11.56
N LEU A 129 -3.93 -3.12 10.79
CA LEU A 129 -4.52 -4.00 9.79
C LEU A 129 -5.56 -4.96 10.41
N ALA A 130 -5.20 -5.64 11.50
CA ALA A 130 -6.12 -6.56 12.19
C ALA A 130 -7.41 -5.87 12.65
N GLN A 131 -7.30 -4.66 13.23
CA GLN A 131 -8.45 -3.87 13.66
C GLN A 131 -9.31 -3.38 12.49
N SER A 132 -8.69 -2.96 11.39
CA SER A 132 -9.41 -2.53 10.18
C SER A 132 -10.19 -3.69 9.57
N LEU A 133 -9.57 -4.88 9.47
CA LEU A 133 -10.23 -6.09 8.98
C LEU A 133 -11.38 -6.55 9.88
N GLN A 134 -11.26 -6.39 11.20
CA GLN A 134 -12.37 -6.67 12.12
C GLN A 134 -13.57 -5.78 11.83
N LYS A 135 -13.35 -4.47 11.66
CA LYS A 135 -14.41 -3.51 11.35
C LYS A 135 -15.07 -3.86 10.02
N LEU A 136 -14.28 -4.17 9.00
CA LEU A 136 -14.78 -4.58 7.70
C LEU A 136 -15.59 -5.89 7.77
N SER A 137 -15.08 -6.90 8.50
CA SER A 137 -15.77 -8.17 8.73
C SER A 137 -17.08 -7.99 9.48
N ALA A 138 -17.17 -7.05 10.43
CA ALA A 138 -18.41 -6.71 11.10
C ALA A 138 -19.44 -6.04 10.16
N ALA A 139 -18.97 -5.25 9.18
CA ALA A 139 -19.82 -4.63 8.16
C ALA A 139 -20.27 -5.63 7.07
N HIS A 140 -19.46 -6.66 6.81
CA HIS A 140 -19.71 -7.72 5.82
C HIS A 140 -19.58 -9.13 6.46
N PRO A 141 -20.54 -9.53 7.33
CA PRO A 141 -20.42 -10.77 8.10
C PRO A 141 -20.25 -12.01 7.23
N GLY A 142 -19.24 -12.82 7.52
CA GLY A 142 -18.93 -14.06 6.81
C GLY A 142 -18.26 -13.89 5.44
N GLU A 143 -18.44 -12.76 4.76
CA GLU A 143 -17.87 -12.51 3.43
C GLU A 143 -16.35 -12.37 3.48
N ILE A 144 -15.84 -11.46 4.32
CA ILE A 144 -14.41 -11.13 4.40
C ILE A 144 -13.60 -12.34 4.87
N ASN A 145 -14.08 -13.02 5.90
CA ASN A 145 -13.42 -14.21 6.45
C ASN A 145 -13.38 -15.36 5.44
N THR A 146 -14.47 -15.57 4.70
CA THR A 146 -14.51 -16.59 3.63
C THR A 146 -13.54 -16.23 2.52
N LYS A 147 -13.57 -14.98 2.04
CA LYS A 147 -12.69 -14.48 0.98
C LYS A 147 -11.21 -14.63 1.32
N ILE A 148 -10.82 -14.25 2.54
CA ILE A 148 -9.45 -14.44 3.04
C ILE A 148 -9.08 -15.92 3.04
N LYS A 149 -9.93 -16.80 3.60
CA LYS A 149 -9.61 -18.23 3.71
C LYS A 149 -9.55 -18.95 2.36
N SER A 150 -10.29 -18.49 1.36
CA SER A 150 -10.36 -19.13 0.05
C SER A 150 -9.25 -18.71 -0.90
N GLU A 151 -8.80 -17.46 -0.82
CA GLU A 151 -7.91 -16.86 -1.84
C GLU A 151 -6.51 -16.51 -1.29
N LEU A 152 -6.33 -16.31 0.02
CA LEU A 152 -5.04 -15.89 0.59
C LEU A 152 -4.09 -17.09 0.72
N HIS A 153 -2.80 -16.89 0.40
CA HIS A 153 -1.78 -17.94 0.56
C HIS A 153 -1.66 -18.41 2.02
N ALA A 154 -1.37 -19.71 2.22
CA ALA A 154 -1.34 -20.33 3.54
C ALA A 154 -0.35 -19.67 4.53
N ASP A 155 0.84 -19.29 4.05
CA ASP A 155 1.84 -18.62 4.88
C ASP A 155 1.36 -17.23 5.31
N ALA A 156 0.82 -16.44 4.38
CA ALA A 156 0.26 -15.12 4.64
C ALA A 156 -0.93 -15.21 5.62
N LEU A 157 -1.78 -16.23 5.48
CA LEU A 157 -2.86 -16.51 6.41
C LEU A 157 -2.32 -16.80 7.82
N GLY A 158 -1.22 -17.55 7.94
CA GLY A 158 -0.56 -17.82 9.22
C GLY A 158 -0.05 -16.55 9.90
N PHE A 159 0.55 -15.63 9.14
CA PHE A 159 0.95 -14.31 9.67
C PHE A 159 -0.25 -13.47 10.08
N LEU A 160 -1.28 -13.40 9.24
CA LEU A 160 -2.50 -12.65 9.55
C LEU A 160 -3.15 -13.17 10.85
N GLN A 161 -3.19 -14.48 11.06
CA GLN A 161 -3.68 -15.07 12.31
C GLN A 161 -2.88 -14.61 13.53
N LYS A 162 -1.55 -14.47 13.42
CA LYS A 162 -0.72 -13.92 14.52
C LYS A 162 -1.08 -12.48 14.83
N TYR A 163 -1.35 -11.65 13.81
CA TYR A 163 -1.75 -10.25 14.03
C TYR A 163 -3.12 -10.16 14.72
N LEU A 164 -4.07 -10.95 14.27
CA LEU A 164 -5.41 -11.05 14.87
C LEU A 164 -5.32 -11.48 16.33
N GLN A 165 -4.50 -12.50 16.64
CA GLN A 165 -4.25 -12.94 18.02
C GLN A 165 -3.55 -11.87 18.86
N GLY A 166 -2.53 -11.21 18.31
CA GLY A 166 -1.82 -10.11 18.97
C GLY A 166 -2.72 -8.92 19.29
N ALA A 167 -3.75 -8.69 18.47
CA ALA A 167 -4.77 -7.69 18.71
C ALA A 167 -5.92 -8.16 19.64
N GLY A 168 -5.98 -9.45 19.98
CA GLY A 168 -7.10 -10.04 20.73
C GLY A 168 -8.41 -10.10 19.94
N ILE A 169 -8.32 -10.26 18.62
CA ILE A 169 -9.43 -10.13 17.67
C ILE A 169 -9.67 -11.44 16.92
N THR A 170 -10.94 -11.69 16.58
CA THR A 170 -11.37 -12.74 15.65
C THR A 170 -12.24 -12.15 14.55
N LEU A 171 -12.06 -12.60 13.31
CA LEU A 171 -12.94 -12.23 12.19
C LEU A 171 -14.20 -13.10 12.21
N GLY A 172 -15.36 -12.44 12.08
CA GLY A 172 -16.70 -13.05 12.05
C GLY A 172 -17.06 -13.62 10.68
#